data_AF-A0A1A8LSR9-F1
#
_entry.id   AF-A0A1A8LSR9-F1
#
_cell.length_a   1.000
_cell.length_b   1.000
_cell.length_c   1.000
_cell.angle_alpha   90.00
_cell.angle_beta   90.00
_cell.angle_gamma   90.00
#
_symmetry.space_group_name_H-M   'P 1'
#
loop_
_entity.id
_entity.type
_entity.pdbx_description
1 polymer ?
#
loop_
_entity_poly.entity_id
_entity_poly.type
_entity_poly.pdbx_seq_one_letter_code
_entity_poly.pdbx_strand_id
1 'polypeptide(L)'
;DVHFTADFLTSCRLNAEPGKKVYYPVLFSQYNPAIIYSNQTLRPSLQQQLAIRKENGFWRDFGFGMTCQYRSDFINIGGFDRSIKGWGLEDVHVYRKYLHSKMMVIRAPSRGLFHLWHEKSCSDELPADKYKMCMQTKAMSEASHGQLGELFFKQEIEHHL
;
A
#
# COMPACT_ATOMS: atom_id res chain seq x y z
N ASP A 1 -0.44 -1.84 11.10
CA ASP A 1 0.05 -1.55 9.74
C ASP A 1 -0.85 -2.19 8.70
N VAL A 2 -0.80 -3.51 8.50
CA VAL A 2 -1.70 -4.22 7.57
C VAL A 2 -2.85 -4.89 8.32
N HIS A 3 -4.07 -4.76 7.81
CA HIS A 3 -5.26 -5.50 8.24
C HIS A 3 -5.72 -6.42 7.13
N PHE A 4 -6.04 -7.68 7.46
CA PHE A 4 -6.55 -8.64 6.48
C PHE A 4 -7.66 -9.53 7.03
N THR A 5 -8.49 -10.04 6.13
CA THR A 5 -9.61 -10.94 6.46
C THR A 5 -9.25 -12.41 6.22
N ALA A 6 -10.07 -13.32 6.75
CA ALA A 6 -9.95 -14.75 6.44
C ALA A 6 -10.11 -15.02 4.92
N ASP A 7 -11.01 -14.29 4.25
CA ASP A 7 -11.22 -14.39 2.80
C ASP A 7 -9.95 -14.04 2.01
N PHE A 8 -9.17 -13.06 2.49
CA PHE A 8 -7.87 -12.77 1.89
C PHE A 8 -6.93 -13.97 1.98
N LEU A 9 -6.87 -14.67 3.12
CA LEU A 9 -6.03 -15.87 3.27
C LEU A 9 -6.48 -17.00 2.34
N THR A 10 -7.79 -17.14 2.12
CA THR A 10 -8.32 -18.08 1.13
C THR A 10 -7.89 -17.71 -0.29
N SER A 11 -8.08 -16.44 -0.68
CA SER A 11 -7.62 -15.93 -1.98
C SER A 11 -6.11 -16.09 -2.17
N CYS A 12 -5.32 -15.87 -1.11
CA CYS A 12 -3.88 -16.03 -1.08
C CYS A 12 -3.47 -17.48 -1.43
N ARG A 13 -4.12 -18.47 -0.81
CA ARG A 13 -3.88 -19.90 -1.07
C ARG A 13 -4.34 -20.34 -2.46
N LEU A 14 -5.44 -19.80 -2.97
CA LEU A 14 -5.96 -20.16 -4.30
C LEU A 14 -5.09 -19.63 -5.45
N ASN A 15 -4.42 -18.49 -5.23
CA ASN A 15 -3.63 -17.82 -6.26
C ASN A 15 -2.11 -18.08 -6.17
N ALA A 16 -1.65 -18.81 -5.14
CA ALA A 16 -0.27 -19.27 -5.05
C ALA A 16 -0.21 -20.79 -5.30
N GLU A 17 0.71 -21.24 -6.15
CA GLU A 17 0.90 -22.66 -6.45
C GLU A 17 2.39 -22.94 -6.69
N PRO A 18 2.98 -23.94 -5.99
CA PRO A 18 4.42 -24.19 -6.07
C PRO A 18 4.88 -24.42 -7.50
N GLY A 19 5.93 -23.72 -7.93
CA GLY A 19 6.49 -23.85 -9.27
C GLY A 19 5.59 -23.41 -10.43
N LYS A 20 4.41 -22.84 -10.16
CA LYS A 20 3.48 -22.37 -11.19
C LYS A 20 3.01 -20.93 -11.01
N LYS A 21 2.54 -20.54 -9.82
CA LYS A 21 1.89 -19.24 -9.59
C LYS A 21 2.41 -18.57 -8.33
N VAL A 22 2.69 -17.27 -8.43
CA VAL A 22 2.89 -16.37 -7.29
C VAL A 22 1.83 -15.28 -7.31
N TYR A 23 1.31 -14.91 -6.15
CA TYR A 23 0.28 -13.88 -6.05
C TYR A 23 0.78 -12.62 -5.35
N TYR A 24 0.64 -11.49 -6.02
CA TYR A 24 0.97 -10.15 -5.55
C TYR A 24 -0.32 -9.33 -5.40
N PRO A 25 -1.03 -9.47 -4.27
CA PRO A 25 -2.26 -8.70 -4.03
C PRO A 25 -1.96 -7.19 -3.97
N VAL A 26 -2.84 -6.39 -4.56
CA VAL A 26 -2.84 -4.93 -4.41
C VAL A 26 -3.75 -4.58 -3.23
N LEU A 27 -3.15 -4.03 -2.17
CA LEU A 27 -3.86 -3.62 -0.96
C LEU A 27 -4.57 -2.27 -1.15
N PHE A 28 -5.60 -2.02 -0.35
CA PHE A 28 -6.23 -0.71 -0.25
C PHE A 28 -5.57 0.09 0.88
N SER A 29 -4.90 1.19 0.56
CA SER A 29 -4.29 2.09 1.54
C SER A 29 -5.26 3.17 1.97
N GLN A 30 -5.48 3.26 3.27
CA GLN A 30 -6.29 4.30 3.87
C GLN A 30 -5.55 5.64 3.92
N TYR A 31 -6.32 6.72 3.81
CA TYR A 31 -5.84 8.08 4.04
C TYR A 31 -5.77 8.42 5.54
N ASN A 32 -5.18 9.57 5.86
CA ASN A 32 -5.06 10.06 7.22
C ASN A 32 -6.44 10.33 7.83
N PRO A 33 -6.87 9.57 8.85
CA PRO A 33 -8.19 9.72 9.46
C PRO A 33 -8.37 11.09 10.14
N ALA A 34 -7.28 11.78 10.50
CA ALA A 34 -7.37 13.13 11.04
C ALA A 34 -7.77 14.17 9.98
N ILE A 35 -7.44 13.93 8.70
CA ILE A 35 -7.77 14.82 7.59
C ILE A 35 -9.15 14.47 7.02
N ILE A 36 -9.36 13.21 6.64
CA ILE A 36 -10.58 12.80 5.91
C ILE A 36 -11.85 12.82 6.76
N TYR A 37 -11.72 12.81 8.10
CA TYR A 37 -12.83 12.92 9.04
C TYR A 37 -12.80 14.24 9.84
N SER A 38 -12.06 15.25 9.39
CA SER A 38 -11.91 16.53 10.08
C SER A 38 -13.24 17.26 10.33
N ASN A 39 -14.22 17.09 9.43
CA ASN A 39 -15.56 17.70 9.54
C ASN A 39 -16.57 16.85 10.34
N GLN A 40 -16.16 15.70 10.89
CA GLN A 40 -17.04 14.82 11.67
C GLN A 40 -16.81 15.03 13.17
N THR A 41 -17.90 15.13 13.93
CA THR A 41 -17.86 15.24 15.40
C THR A 41 -17.27 13.99 16.06
N LEU A 42 -17.49 12.81 15.46
CA LEU A 42 -16.96 11.54 15.93
C LEU A 42 -16.33 10.78 14.76
N ARG A 43 -15.10 10.29 14.97
CA ARG A 43 -14.44 9.43 13.98
C ARG A 43 -15.14 8.06 13.93
N PRO A 44 -15.38 7.48 12.74
CA PRO A 44 -15.95 6.15 12.62
C PRO A 44 -15.09 5.09 13.31
N SER A 45 -15.68 3.97 13.71
CA SER A 45 -14.93 2.83 14.24
C SER A 45 -14.00 2.25 13.17
N LEU A 46 -12.94 1.52 13.57
CA LEU A 46 -12.03 0.89 12.62
C LEU A 46 -12.78 0.02 11.60
N GLN A 47 -13.79 -0.74 12.05
CA GLN A 47 -14.61 -1.58 11.17
C GLN A 47 -15.38 -0.76 10.12
N GLN A 48 -15.87 0.43 10.48
CA GLN A 48 -16.52 1.34 9.54
C GLN A 48 -15.53 2.00 8.58
N GLN A 49 -14.28 2.23 9.02
CA GLN A 49 -13.22 2.77 8.18
C GLN A 49 -12.70 1.76 7.13
N LEU A 50 -12.87 0.45 7.35
CA LEU A 50 -12.52 -0.63 6.41
C LEU A 50 -13.47 -0.71 5.20
N ALA A 51 -13.76 0.43 4.58
CA ALA A 51 -14.60 0.59 3.41
C ALA A 51 -13.79 1.11 2.22
N ILE A 52 -13.83 0.37 1.11
CA ILE A 52 -13.18 0.74 -0.15
C ILE A 52 -14.02 1.83 -0.82
N ARG A 53 -13.58 3.07 -0.66
CA ARG A 53 -14.19 4.28 -1.22
C ARG A 53 -13.10 5.26 -1.61
N LYS A 54 -13.31 6.04 -2.68
CA LYS A 54 -12.31 6.99 -3.19
C LYS A 54 -11.92 8.05 -2.15
N GLU A 55 -12.83 8.37 -1.23
CA GLU A 55 -12.65 9.37 -0.17
C GLU A 55 -11.87 8.82 1.03
N ASN A 56 -11.78 7.49 1.16
CA ASN A 56 -11.17 6.81 2.30
C ASN A 56 -9.74 6.32 2.01
N GLY A 57 -9.36 6.22 0.73
CA GLY A 57 -8.07 5.66 0.35
C GLY A 57 -7.93 5.37 -1.14
N PHE A 58 -6.93 4.57 -1.47
CA PHE A 58 -6.58 4.20 -2.85
C PHE A 58 -5.98 2.80 -2.93
N TRP A 59 -6.06 2.18 -4.12
CA TRP A 59 -5.33 0.94 -4.39
C TRP A 59 -3.84 1.23 -4.56
N ARG A 60 -2.99 0.66 -3.71
CA ARG A 60 -1.54 0.89 -3.74
C ARG A 60 -0.86 0.00 -4.77
N ASP A 61 -0.99 0.35 -6.04
CA ASP A 61 -0.49 -0.43 -7.18
C ASP A 61 1.03 -0.33 -7.45
N PHE A 62 1.73 0.55 -6.74
CA PHE A 62 3.19 0.72 -6.81
C PHE A 62 3.96 -0.04 -5.71
N GLY A 63 3.29 -0.68 -4.76
CA GLY A 63 3.92 -1.50 -3.71
C GLY A 63 3.93 -2.98 -4.06
N PHE A 64 5.02 -3.69 -3.72
CA PHE A 64 5.19 -5.12 -4.01
C PHE A 64 5.51 -5.96 -2.76
N GLY A 65 5.53 -5.36 -1.57
CA GLY A 65 5.83 -6.06 -0.32
C GLY A 65 4.81 -7.12 0.09
N MET A 66 3.54 -6.98 -0.31
CA MET A 66 2.50 -8.00 -0.04
C MET A 66 2.53 -9.07 -1.13
N THR A 67 2.78 -10.31 -0.73
CA THR A 67 2.87 -11.45 -1.63
C THR A 67 2.47 -12.75 -0.93
N CYS A 68 1.88 -13.64 -1.71
CA CYS A 68 1.55 -15.01 -1.36
C CYS A 68 2.39 -15.93 -2.25
N GLN A 69 3.35 -16.60 -1.63
CA GLN A 69 4.38 -17.36 -2.33
C GLN A 69 4.83 -18.55 -1.50
N TYR A 70 5.28 -19.61 -2.19
CA TYR A 70 5.90 -20.75 -1.53
C TYR A 70 7.38 -20.48 -1.27
N ARG A 71 7.87 -20.97 -0.12
CA ARG A 71 9.29 -20.87 0.26
C ARG A 71 10.22 -21.44 -0.81
N SER A 72 9.84 -22.56 -1.43
CA SER A 72 10.61 -23.18 -2.52
C SER A 72 10.83 -22.21 -3.68
N ASP A 73 9.77 -21.53 -4.11
CA ASP A 73 9.80 -20.66 -5.28
C ASP A 73 10.62 -19.40 -4.98
N PHE A 74 10.44 -18.83 -3.78
CA PHE A 74 11.23 -17.69 -3.31
C PHE A 74 12.73 -18.00 -3.31
N ILE A 75 13.13 -19.20 -2.85
CA ILE A 75 14.53 -19.64 -2.88
C ILE A 75 15.00 -19.85 -4.32
N ASN A 76 14.17 -20.48 -5.17
CA ASN A 76 14.51 -20.80 -6.56
C ASN A 76 14.76 -19.56 -7.43
N ILE A 77 14.03 -18.47 -7.18
CA ILE A 77 14.28 -17.18 -7.87
C ILE A 77 15.49 -16.41 -7.26
N GLY A 78 16.17 -16.98 -6.26
CA GLY A 78 17.34 -16.39 -5.62
C GLY A 78 17.03 -15.39 -4.50
N GLY A 79 15.81 -15.39 -3.96
CA GLY A 79 15.40 -14.62 -2.78
C GLY A 79 15.69 -13.11 -2.82
N PHE A 80 15.86 -12.50 -1.64
CA PHE A 80 16.26 -11.10 -1.52
C PHE A 80 17.72 -10.88 -1.91
N ASP A 81 17.99 -9.74 -2.54
CA ASP A 81 19.36 -9.25 -2.68
C ASP A 81 19.83 -8.66 -1.33
N ARG A 82 20.74 -9.37 -0.67
CA ARG A 82 21.27 -9.00 0.66
C ARG A 82 22.31 -7.88 0.61
N SER A 83 22.71 -7.45 -0.59
CA SER A 83 23.60 -6.30 -0.77
C SER A 83 22.88 -4.97 -0.64
N ILE A 84 21.55 -4.96 -0.78
CA ILE A 84 20.72 -3.75 -0.61
C ILE A 84 20.89 -3.23 0.83
N LYS A 85 21.26 -1.95 0.94
CA LYS A 85 21.34 -1.20 2.19
C LYS A 85 20.39 -0.01 2.13
N GLY A 86 19.78 0.32 3.25
CA GLY A 86 18.81 1.40 3.33
C GLY A 86 17.42 1.01 2.84
N TRP A 87 16.61 2.02 2.49
CA TRP A 87 15.18 1.86 2.24
C TRP A 87 14.84 1.65 0.75
N GLY A 88 13.96 0.68 0.50
CA GLY A 88 13.26 0.46 -0.77
C GLY A 88 14.02 -0.34 -1.83
N LEU A 89 13.26 -0.73 -2.86
CA LEU A 89 13.63 -1.57 -4.01
C LEU A 89 13.72 -3.07 -3.73
N GLU A 90 13.75 -3.52 -2.48
CA GLU A 90 13.87 -4.94 -2.15
C GLU A 90 12.66 -5.74 -2.65
N ASP A 91 11.47 -5.18 -2.52
CA ASP A 91 10.21 -5.77 -2.96
C ASP A 91 10.09 -5.76 -4.50
N VAL A 92 10.46 -4.64 -5.13
CA VAL A 92 10.53 -4.47 -6.59
C VAL A 92 11.49 -5.48 -7.21
N HIS A 93 12.66 -5.70 -6.60
CA HIS A 93 13.66 -6.64 -7.10
C HIS A 93 13.16 -8.08 -7.04
N VAL A 94 12.53 -8.50 -5.95
CA VAL A 94 11.92 -9.85 -5.87
C VAL A 94 10.78 -10.00 -6.87
N TYR A 95 9.93 -8.98 -7.01
CA TYR A 95 8.85 -8.98 -8.01
C TYR A 95 9.40 -9.15 -9.44
N ARG A 96 10.45 -8.41 -9.80
CA ARG A 96 11.13 -8.55 -11.10
C ARG A 96 11.73 -9.94 -11.30
N LYS A 97 12.34 -10.54 -10.28
CA LYS A 97 12.85 -11.92 -10.35
C LYS A 97 11.74 -12.92 -10.70
N TYR A 98 10.53 -12.76 -10.17
CA TYR A 98 9.39 -13.58 -10.57
C TYR A 98 8.95 -13.32 -12.01
N LEU A 99 8.86 -12.06 -12.45
CA LEU A 99 8.52 -11.72 -13.83
C LEU A 99 9.51 -12.33 -14.86
N HIS A 100 10.78 -12.50 -14.49
CA HIS A 100 11.81 -13.09 -15.33
C HIS A 100 11.92 -14.63 -15.17
N SER A 101 11.11 -15.23 -14.31
CA SER A 101 11.06 -16.67 -14.09
C SER A 101 10.00 -17.34 -14.98
N LYS A 102 9.83 -18.66 -14.84
CA LYS A 102 8.73 -19.39 -15.49
C LYS A 102 7.40 -19.30 -14.73
N MET A 103 7.37 -18.61 -13.59
CA MET A 103 6.19 -18.47 -12.74
C MET A 103 5.19 -17.50 -13.36
N MET A 104 3.90 -17.84 -13.29
CA MET A 104 2.82 -16.90 -13.56
C MET A 104 2.65 -15.95 -12.37
N VAL A 105 2.77 -14.65 -12.64
CA VAL A 105 2.57 -13.60 -11.64
C VAL A 105 1.11 -13.13 -11.69
N ILE A 106 0.35 -13.45 -10.65
CA ILE A 106 -1.03 -12.96 -10.48
C ILE A 106 -0.96 -11.65 -9.69
N ARG A 107 -1.50 -10.55 -10.23
CA ARG A 107 -1.56 -9.25 -9.55
C ARG A 107 -2.96 -8.65 -9.71
N ALA A 108 -3.66 -8.45 -8.59
CA ALA A 108 -5.02 -7.93 -8.59
C ALA A 108 -5.37 -7.21 -7.27
N PRO A 109 -6.28 -6.23 -7.27
CA PRO A 109 -6.87 -5.64 -6.06
C PRO A 109 -7.48 -6.70 -5.13
N SER A 110 -7.16 -6.61 -3.84
CA SER A 110 -7.65 -7.54 -2.81
C SER A 110 -8.58 -6.82 -1.84
N ARG A 111 -9.88 -7.15 -1.89
CA ARG A 111 -10.93 -6.51 -1.08
C ARG A 111 -10.79 -6.76 0.43
N GLY A 112 -10.08 -7.81 0.81
CA GLY A 112 -9.85 -8.17 2.22
C GLY A 112 -8.47 -7.76 2.73
N LEU A 113 -7.77 -6.85 2.05
CA LEU A 113 -6.40 -6.44 2.41
C LEU A 113 -6.29 -4.91 2.45
N PHE A 114 -6.06 -4.38 3.65
CA PHE A 114 -5.98 -2.96 3.93
C PHE A 114 -4.62 -2.60 4.53
N HIS A 115 -4.09 -1.47 4.11
CA HIS A 115 -2.99 -0.79 4.80
C HIS A 115 -3.61 0.35 5.60
N LEU A 116 -3.65 0.18 6.91
CA LEU A 116 -4.18 1.19 7.83
C LEU A 116 -3.23 2.37 7.83
N TRP A 117 -3.76 3.58 7.75
CA TRP A 117 -2.92 4.76 7.84
C TRP A 117 -2.17 4.78 9.17
N HIS A 118 -0.89 5.10 9.11
CA HIS A 118 -0.04 5.37 10.24
C HIS A 118 0.92 6.49 9.86
N GLU A 119 1.39 7.23 10.86
CA GLU A 119 2.38 8.27 10.61
C GLU A 119 3.63 7.68 9.95
N LYS A 120 4.16 8.42 8.98
CA LYS A 120 5.41 8.10 8.29
C LYS A 120 6.45 9.15 8.63
N SER A 121 7.54 8.70 9.23
CA SER A 121 8.75 9.50 9.41
C SER A 121 9.69 9.26 8.23
N CYS A 122 10.13 10.33 7.58
CA CYS A 122 11.15 10.31 6.54
C CYS A 122 12.42 10.90 7.14
N SER A 123 13.42 10.05 7.37
CA SER A 123 14.67 10.45 8.03
C SER A 123 15.52 11.34 7.11
N ASP A 124 16.09 12.39 7.66
CA ASP A 124 16.91 13.37 6.91
C ASP A 124 18.26 12.79 6.49
N GLU A 125 18.68 11.67 7.07
CA GLU A 125 19.87 10.91 6.68
C GLU A 125 19.67 10.08 5.39
N LEU A 126 18.45 10.00 4.88
CA LEU A 126 18.17 9.30 3.62
C LEU A 126 18.83 10.02 2.43
N PRO A 127 19.39 9.28 1.45
CA PRO A 127 19.75 9.86 0.16
C PRO A 127 18.57 10.59 -0.49
N ALA A 128 18.85 11.66 -1.24
CA ALA A 128 17.83 12.58 -1.76
C ALA A 128 16.72 11.88 -2.57
N ASP A 129 17.06 10.85 -3.35
CA ASP A 129 16.09 10.04 -4.09
C ASP A 129 15.16 9.25 -3.15
N LYS A 130 15.71 8.65 -2.09
CA LYS A 130 14.97 7.87 -1.09
C LYS A 130 14.08 8.77 -0.22
N TYR A 131 14.61 9.93 0.18
CA TYR A 131 13.84 10.92 0.90
C TYR A 131 12.64 11.40 0.07
N LYS A 132 12.87 11.74 -1.21
CA LYS A 132 11.81 12.14 -2.13
C LYS A 132 10.74 11.06 -2.28
N MET A 133 11.13 9.79 -2.47
CA MET A 133 10.19 8.67 -2.54
C MET A 133 9.39 8.50 -1.24
N CYS A 134 10.03 8.65 -0.08
CA CYS A 134 9.37 8.60 1.22
C CYS A 134 8.31 9.70 1.34
N MET A 135 8.70 10.95 1.03
CA MET A 135 7.82 12.12 1.10
C MET A 135 6.66 12.04 0.10
N GLN A 136 6.89 11.58 -1.13
CA GLN A 136 5.82 11.33 -2.09
C GLN A 136 4.82 10.30 -1.56
N THR A 137 5.33 9.20 -0.99
CA THR A 137 4.45 8.18 -0.41
C THR A 137 3.69 8.70 0.81
N LYS A 138 4.30 9.58 1.62
CA LYS A 138 3.65 10.25 2.75
C LYS A 138 2.51 11.14 2.26
N ALA A 139 2.80 12.06 1.33
CA ALA A 139 1.82 12.99 0.76
C ALA A 139 0.60 12.27 0.15
N MET A 140 0.85 11.19 -0.62
CA MET A 140 -0.22 10.37 -1.20
C MET A 140 -1.10 9.66 -0.17
N SER A 141 -0.63 9.47 1.06
CA SER A 141 -1.38 8.83 2.13
C SER A 141 -2.14 9.82 3.01
N GLU A 142 -2.07 11.13 2.76
CA GLU A 142 -2.75 12.12 3.60
C GLU A 142 -4.25 12.22 3.29
N ALA A 143 -4.64 12.43 2.04
CA ALA A 143 -6.03 12.48 1.59
C ALA A 143 -6.12 12.37 0.07
N SER A 144 -7.33 12.27 -0.48
CA SER A 144 -7.55 12.34 -1.93
C SER A 144 -7.20 13.74 -2.46
N HIS A 145 -6.92 13.85 -3.76
CA HIS A 145 -6.66 15.13 -4.42
C HIS A 145 -7.79 16.15 -4.21
N GLY A 146 -9.05 15.69 -4.20
CA GLY A 146 -10.21 16.55 -3.96
C GLY A 146 -10.23 17.10 -2.53
N GLN A 147 -10.06 16.23 -1.53
CA GLN A 147 -10.00 16.62 -0.12
C GLN A 147 -8.82 17.56 0.19
N LEU A 148 -7.66 17.34 -0.42
CA LEU A 148 -6.52 18.26 -0.29
C LEU A 148 -6.81 19.61 -0.96
N GLY A 149 -7.51 19.61 -2.09
CA GLY A 149 -7.98 20.84 -2.73
C GLY A 149 -8.98 21.62 -1.87
N GLU A 150 -9.94 20.94 -1.26
CA GLU A 150 -10.88 21.54 -0.30
C GLU A 150 -10.16 22.15 0.91
N LEU A 151 -9.13 21.47 1.42
CA LEU A 151 -8.30 22.00 2.51
C LEU A 151 -7.48 23.22 2.06
N PHE A 152 -6.95 23.21 0.84
CA PHE A 152 -6.16 24.30 0.29
C PHE A 152 -7.00 25.57 0.07
N PHE A 153 -8.21 25.44 -0.48
CA PHE A 153 -9.13 26.56 -0.75
C PHE A 153 -10.10 26.85 0.39
N LYS A 154 -9.80 26.38 1.61
CA LYS A 154 -10.74 26.42 2.74
C LYS A 154 -11.18 27.86 3.06
N GLN A 155 -10.25 28.81 3.05
CA GLN A 155 -10.56 30.22 3.37
C GLN A 155 -11.45 30.86 2.31
N GLU A 156 -11.20 30.59 1.03
CA GLU A 156 -12.00 31.09 -0.07
C GLU A 156 -13.42 30.52 -0.05
N ILE A 157 -13.55 29.23 0.29
CA ILE A 157 -14.85 28.57 0.47
C ILE A 157 -15.60 29.19 1.65
N GLU A 158 -14.94 29.36 2.81
CA GLU A 158 -15.54 29.92 4.04
C GLU A 158 -15.90 31.40 3.88
N HIS A 159 -15.20 32.18 3.07
CA HIS A 159 -15.54 33.58 2.83
C HIS A 159 -16.77 33.75 1.93
N HIS A 160 -17.11 32.74 1.13
CA HIS A 160 -18.26 32.78 0.23
C HIS A 160 -19.54 32.20 0.85
N LEU A 161 -19.41 31.29 1.83
CA LEU A 161 -20.52 30.67 2.56
C LEU A 161 -20.95 31.49 3.78
#